data_AF-A0A1M6PF58-F1
#
_entry.id   AF-A0A1M6PF58-F1
#
_cell.length_a   1.000
_cell.length_b   1.000
_cell.length_c   1.000
_cell.angle_alpha   90.00
_cell.angle_beta   90.00
_cell.angle_gamma   90.00
#
_symmetry.space_group_name_H-M   'P 1'
#
loop_
_entity.id
_entity.type
_entity.pdbx_description
1 polymer ?
#
loop_
_entity_poly.entity_id
_entity_poly.type
_entity_poly.pdbx_seq_one_letter_code
_entity_poly.pdbx_strand_id
1 'polypeptide(L)' 'MGEPYFLQYQLSDDRVVMLQFSNINDRDGCHISLDMYKAQLGPVTQAVMERILAKFQGTVWGGLDQS' A
#
# COMPACT_ATOMS: atom_id res chain seq x y z
N MET A 1 17.58 12.50 -7.61
CA MET A 1 16.51 11.61 -7.12
C MET A 1 15.52 11.45 -8.25
N GLY A 2 15.13 10.23 -8.59
CA GLY A 2 14.11 9.97 -9.61
C GLY A 2 12.71 10.35 -9.12
N GLU A 3 11.74 10.35 -10.02
CA GLU A 3 10.34 10.59 -9.68
C GLU A 3 9.81 9.46 -8.77
N PRO A 4 8.97 9.78 -7.77
CA PRO A 4 8.38 8.77 -6.90
C PRO A 4 7.39 7.86 -7.65
N TYR A 5 7.28 6.62 -7.21
CA TYR A 5 6.33 5.64 -7.72
C TYR A 5 5.11 5.56 -6.81
N PHE A 6 3.92 5.53 -7.40
CA PHE A 6 2.67 5.48 -6.66
C PHE A 6 1.89 4.19 -6.92
N LEU A 7 1.14 3.78 -5.90
CA LEU A 7 0.16 2.70 -5.95
C LEU A 7 -1.14 3.17 -5.29
N GLN A 8 -2.22 3.19 -6.07
CA GLN A 8 -3.57 3.37 -5.56
C GLN A 8 -4.12 2.00 -5.14
N TYR A 9 -4.63 1.86 -3.93
CA TYR A 9 -5.15 0.59 -3.43
C TYR A 9 -6.47 0.79 -2.66
N GLN A 10 -7.48 -0.04 -2.96
CA GLN A 10 -8.76 -0.04 -2.26
C GLN A 10 -8.71 -1.04 -1.09
N LEU A 11 -8.90 -0.52 0.12
CA LEU A 11 -9.03 -1.33 1.32
C LEU A 11 -10.39 -2.01 1.38
N SER A 12 -10.52 -3.00 2.27
CA SER A 12 -11.76 -3.75 2.50
C SER A 12 -12.95 -2.92 3.02
N ASP A 13 -12.69 -1.71 3.50
CA ASP A 13 -13.68 -0.73 3.96
C ASP A 13 -14.00 0.31 2.86
N ASP A 14 -13.72 -0.02 1.60
CA ASP A 14 -13.88 0.83 0.40
C ASP A 14 -13.03 2.11 0.35
N ARG A 15 -12.33 2.45 1.44
CA ARG A 15 -11.35 3.54 1.46
C ARG A 15 -10.22 3.26 0.47
N VAL A 16 -9.95 4.24 -0.39
CA VAL A 16 -8.82 4.23 -1.31
C VAL A 16 -7.64 4.95 -0.68
N VAL A 17 -6.49 4.30 -0.64
CA VAL A 17 -5.23 4.88 -0.19
C VAL A 17 -4.28 5.06 -1.36
N MET A 18 -3.42 6.07 -1.28
CA MET A 18 -2.29 6.24 -2.17
C MET A 18 -1.01 5.93 -1.42
N LEU A 19 -0.20 5.03 -1.96
CA LEU A 19 1.06 4.58 -1.39
C LEU A 19 2.20 5.08 -2.27
N GLN A 20 3.21 5.68 -1.66
CA GLN A 20 4.38 6.25 -2.32
C GLN A 20 5.62 5.41 -2.03
N PHE A 21 6.45 5.23 -3.05
CA PHE A 21 7.70 4.48 -3.01
C PHE A 21 8.81 5.25 -3.74
N SER A 22 10.05 5.08 -3.28
CA SER A 22 11.24 5.63 -3.95
C SER A 22 11.77 4.71 -5.07
N ASN A 23 11.24 3.48 -5.18
CA ASN A 23 11.72 2.42 -6.06
C ASN A 23 10.53 1.64 -6.63
N ILE A 24 10.57 1.33 -7.93
CA ILE A 24 9.52 0.58 -8.62
C ILE A 24 9.41 -0.86 -8.13
N ASN A 25 10.53 -1.50 -7.78
CA ASN A 25 10.53 -2.89 -7.31
C ASN A 25 9.78 -3.02 -5.97
N ASP A 26 9.91 -2.02 -5.11
CA ASP A 26 9.21 -1.96 -3.84
C ASP A 26 7.70 -1.72 -4.03
N ARG A 27 7.34 -0.82 -4.95
CA ARG A 27 5.94 -0.57 -5.34
C ARG A 27 5.28 -1.83 -5.88
N ASP A 28 5.92 -2.52 -6.81
CA ASP A 28 5.37 -3.73 -7.44
C ASP A 28 5.33 -4.90 -6.46
N GLY A 29 6.38 -5.08 -5.65
CA GLY A 29 6.41 -6.09 -4.59
C GLY A 29 5.31 -5.88 -3.55
N CYS A 30 5.04 -4.61 -3.18
CA CYS A 30 3.94 -4.26 -2.29
C CYS A 30 2.58 -4.62 -2.90
N HIS A 31 2.35 -4.23 -4.16
CA HIS A 31 1.10 -4.55 -4.87
C HIS A 31 0.83 -6.05 -4.93
N ILE A 32 1.83 -6.83 -5.36
CA ILE A 32 1.73 -8.30 -5.45
C ILE A 32 1.43 -8.89 -4.06
N SER A 33 2.11 -8.43 -3.01
CA SER A 33 1.92 -8.94 -1.66
C SER A 33 0.53 -8.64 -1.10
N LEU A 34 -0.03 -7.47 -1.41
CA LEU A 34 -1.40 -7.10 -1.01
C LEU A 34 -2.43 -8.00 -1.69
N ASP A 35 -2.28 -8.23 -3.00
CA ASP A 35 -3.19 -9.12 -3.74
C ASP A 35 -3.06 -10.58 -3.33
N MET A 36 -1.84 -11.06 -3.08
CA MET A 36 -1.62 -12.40 -2.53
C MET A 36 -2.27 -12.56 -1.16
N TYR A 37 -2.13 -11.56 -0.27
CA TYR A 37 -2.81 -11.57 1.03
C TYR A 37 -4.33 -11.63 0.84
N LYS A 38 -4.88 -10.77 -0.03
CA LYS A 38 -6.31 -10.69 -0.32
C LYS A 38 -6.87 -12.04 -0.79
N ALA A 39 -6.14 -12.70 -1.69
CA ALA A 39 -6.55 -13.97 -2.28
C ALA A 39 -6.47 -15.15 -1.29
N GLN A 40 -5.51 -15.15 -0.35
CA GLN A 40 -5.22 -16.32 0.49
C GLN A 40 -5.73 -16.20 1.93
N LEU A 41 -5.72 -14.99 2.50
CA LEU A 41 -5.93 -14.76 3.94
C LEU A 41 -7.16 -13.91 4.24
N GLY A 42 -7.70 -13.22 3.22
CA GLY A 42 -8.94 -12.45 3.32
C GLY A 42 -8.73 -10.94 3.24
N PRO A 43 -9.66 -10.13 3.75
CA PRO A 43 -9.73 -8.70 3.46
C PRO A 43 -8.46 -7.94 3.87
N VAL A 44 -8.02 -7.02 3.01
CA VAL A 44 -6.93 -6.08 3.32
C VAL A 44 -7.51 -4.91 4.09
N THR A 45 -7.32 -4.93 5.41
CA THR A 45 -7.62 -3.79 6.30
C THR A 45 -6.45 -2.81 6.32
N GLN A 46 -6.65 -1.64 6.93
CA GLN A 46 -5.56 -0.68 7.11
C GLN A 46 -4.35 -1.28 7.85
N ALA A 47 -4.59 -2.01 8.95
CA ALA A 47 -3.51 -2.64 9.70
C ALA A 47 -2.74 -3.70 8.89
N VAL A 48 -3.42 -4.43 8.01
CA VAL A 48 -2.78 -5.37 7.09
C VAL A 48 -1.94 -4.63 6.04
N MET A 49 -2.52 -3.60 5.43
CA MET A 49 -1.84 -2.76 4.45
C MET A 49 -0.57 -2.13 5.03
N GLU A 50 -0.64 -1.54 6.23
CA GLU A 50 0.52 -0.92 6.90
C GLU A 50 1.62 -1.95 7.20
N ARG A 51 1.24 -3.16 7.63
CA ARG A 51 2.20 -4.26 7.87
C ARG A 51 2.90 -4.72 6.59
N ILE A 52 2.19 -4.78 5.48
CA ILE A 52 2.77 -5.18 4.19
C ILE A 52 3.62 -4.03 3.66
N LEU A 53 3.11 -2.80 3.67
CA LEU A 53 3.79 -1.58 3.24
C LEU A 53 5.16 -1.40 3.93
N ALA A 54 5.23 -1.66 5.24
CA ALA A 54 6.47 -1.55 6.01
C ALA A 54 7.60 -2.48 5.51
N LYS A 55 7.27 -3.58 4.80
CA LYS A 55 8.27 -4.49 4.20
C LYS A 55 8.89 -3.94 2.92
N PHE A 56 8.23 -2.97 2.28
CA PHE A 56 8.60 -2.40 0.99
C PHE A 56 8.99 -0.93 1.09
N GLN A 57 9.36 -0.46 2.29
CA GLN A 57 9.84 0.91 2.51
C GLN A 57 8.90 2.01 1.96
N GLY A 58 7.60 1.71 1.83
CA GLY A 58 6.62 2.65 1.31
C GLY A 58 5.98 3.49 2.40
N THR A 59 5.33 4.57 1.98
CA THR A 59 4.63 5.51 2.88
C THR A 59 3.24 5.81 2.33
N VAL A 60 2.26 6.04 3.21
CA VAL A 60 0.96 6.57 2.78
C VAL A 60 1.14 8.03 2.34
N TRP A 61 0.72 8.33 1.11
CA TRP A 61 0.79 9.66 0.52
C TRP A 61 -0.48 10.43 0.81
N GLY A 62 -0.33 11.68 1.26
CA GLY A 62 -1.45 12.53 1.67
C GLY A 62 -2.08 12.02 2.96
N GLY A 63 -1.28 11.96 4.04
CA GLY A 63 -1.64 11.36 5.33
C GLY A 63 -3.10 11.55 5.72
N LEU A 64 -3.68 10.51 6.33
CA LEU A 64 -5.02 10.51 6.90
C LEU A 64 -5.34 11.91 7.43
N ASP A 65 -6.25 12.61 6.76
CA ASP A 65 -6.82 13.85 7.26
C ASP A 65 -7.38 13.53 8.65
N GLN A 66 -6.64 13.94 9.67
CA GLN A 66 -7.09 13.95 11.05
C GLN A 66 -7.96 15.21 11.18
N SER A 67 -9.22 15.09 10.77
CA SER A 67 -10.28 16.07 11.10
C SER A 67 -11.42 15.38 11.82
#